data_AF-A0A924ZWU6-F1
#
_entry.id   AF-A0A924ZWU6-F1
#
_cell.length_a   1.000
_cell.length_b   1.000
_cell.length_c   1.000
_cell.angle_alpha   90.00
_cell.angle_beta   90.00
_cell.angle_gamma   90.00
#
_symmetry.space_group_name_H-M   'P 1'
#
loop_
_entity.id
_entity.type
_entity.pdbx_description
1 polymer ?
#
loop_
_entity_poly.entity_id
_entity_poly.type
_entity_poly.pdbx_seq_one_letter_code
_entity_poly.pdbx_strand_id
1 'polypeptide(L)'
;MSDEYYFTPASESHRKIEKAKAKEIRESVWWKQLVGKGTCYHCEKKFKAGDLTMDHLIPIARGGKSDKKNCVPSCKECNTKKGYKTRAEMAMDELNKKEST
;
A
#
# COMPACT_ATOMS: atom_id res chain seq x y z
N MET A 1 22.07 12.48 -13.79
CA MET A 1 21.75 11.49 -12.74
C MET A 1 20.30 11.07 -12.94
N SER A 2 19.97 10.49 -14.10
CA SER A 2 20.09 9.05 -14.40
C SER A 2 19.37 8.19 -13.35
N ASP A 3 18.24 7.64 -13.80
CA ASP A 3 17.64 6.37 -13.37
C ASP A 3 17.39 6.15 -11.87
N GLU A 4 16.11 6.18 -11.48
CA GLU A 4 15.69 5.23 -10.44
C GLU A 4 14.19 4.86 -10.42
N TYR A 5 13.34 5.52 -11.19
CA TYR A 5 11.90 5.21 -11.17
C TYR A 5 11.27 5.20 -12.57
N TYR A 6 10.72 4.04 -12.96
CA TYR A 6 9.99 3.83 -14.22
C TYR A 6 8.60 4.51 -14.28
N PHE A 7 8.31 5.47 -13.40
CA PHE A 7 6.98 6.09 -13.32
C PHE A 7 7.05 7.61 -13.22
N THR A 8 6.08 8.28 -13.85
CA THR A 8 5.85 9.70 -13.66
C THR A 8 5.05 9.92 -12.37
N PRO A 9 5.55 10.74 -11.42
CA PRO A 9 4.84 10.99 -10.18
C PRO A 9 3.51 11.72 -10.42
N ALA A 10 2.48 11.36 -9.66
CA ALA A 10 1.19 12.03 -9.68
C ALA A 10 1.31 13.49 -9.23
N SER A 11 0.43 14.35 -9.74
CA SER A 11 0.38 15.77 -9.41
C SER A 11 0.21 16.01 -7.90
N GLU A 12 0.67 17.17 -7.41
CA GLU A 12 0.48 17.55 -6.01
C GLU A 12 -0.99 17.64 -5.61
N SER A 13 -1.85 18.14 -6.50
CA SER A 13 -3.29 18.20 -6.28
C SER A 13 -3.89 16.81 -6.09
N HIS A 14 -3.53 15.84 -6.94
CA HIS A 14 -3.92 14.44 -6.78
C HIS A 14 -3.48 13.90 -5.42
N ARG A 15 -2.20 14.08 -5.07
CA ARG A 15 -1.65 13.62 -3.79
C ARG A 15 -2.39 14.22 -2.59
N LYS A 16 -2.75 15.50 -2.64
CA LYS A 16 -3.49 16.20 -1.58
C LYS A 16 -4.91 15.65 -1.42
N ILE A 17 -5.64 15.52 -2.53
CA ILE A 17 -7.02 15.02 -2.55
C ILE A 17 -7.07 13.58 -2.01
N GLU A 18 -6.21 12.70 -2.53
CA GLU A 18 -6.26 11.29 -2.17
C GLU A 18 -5.75 11.03 -0.73
N LYS A 19 -4.84 11.87 -0.21
CA LYS A 19 -4.48 11.83 1.22
C LYS A 19 -5.65 12.25 2.12
N ALA A 20 -6.45 13.25 1.72
CA ALA A 20 -7.64 13.66 2.49
C ALA A 20 -8.69 12.54 2.50
N LYS A 21 -9.01 11.98 1.33
CA LYS A 21 -9.92 10.81 1.23
C LYS A 21 -9.42 9.60 2.04
N ALA A 22 -8.10 9.35 2.07
CA ALA A 22 -7.55 8.26 2.89
C ALA A 22 -7.79 8.48 4.39
N LYS A 23 -7.85 9.74 4.87
CA LYS A 23 -8.20 10.03 6.26
C LYS A 23 -9.69 9.75 6.51
N GLU A 24 -10.56 10.17 5.62
CA GLU A 24 -11.99 9.90 5.71
C GLU A 24 -12.29 8.38 5.71
N ILE A 25 -11.63 7.63 4.82
CA ILE A 25 -11.79 6.17 4.76
C ILE A 25 -11.33 5.51 6.06
N ARG A 26 -10.22 5.97 6.67
CA ARG A 26 -9.74 5.41 7.95
C ARG A 26 -10.79 5.49 9.05
N GLU A 27 -11.63 6.52 9.03
CA GLU A 27 -12.70 6.69 10.02
C GLU A 27 -13.97 5.89 9.72
N SER A 28 -14.12 5.40 8.48
CA SER A 28 -15.30 4.66 8.05
C SER A 28 -15.46 3.33 8.80
N VAL A 29 -16.73 2.93 9.01
CA VAL A 29 -17.08 1.62 9.58
C VAL A 29 -16.49 0.48 8.75
N TRP A 30 -16.50 0.61 7.41
CA TRP A 30 -15.92 -0.38 6.51
C TRP A 30 -14.44 -0.63 6.80
N TRP A 31 -13.65 0.43 6.97
CA TRP A 31 -12.23 0.27 7.27
C TRP A 31 -12.01 -0.36 8.65
N LYS A 32 -12.72 0.12 9.67
CA LYS A 32 -12.66 -0.43 11.03
C LYS A 32 -13.01 -1.93 11.05
N GLN A 33 -14.02 -2.36 10.31
CA GLN A 33 -14.38 -3.77 10.15
C GLN A 33 -13.31 -4.57 9.39
N LEU A 34 -12.77 -4.02 8.30
CA LEU A 34 -11.74 -4.68 7.50
C LEU A 34 -10.46 -4.92 8.31
N VAL A 35 -9.98 -3.89 9.02
CA VAL A 35 -8.81 -3.98 9.89
C VAL A 35 -9.08 -4.87 11.10
N GLY A 36 -10.31 -4.88 11.62
CA GLY A 36 -10.73 -5.75 12.72
C GLY A 36 -10.56 -7.24 12.44
N LYS A 37 -10.56 -7.68 11.17
CA LYS A 37 -10.25 -9.07 10.78
C LYS A 37 -8.80 -9.47 11.08
N GLY A 38 -7.92 -8.47 11.27
CA GLY A 38 -6.56 -8.66 11.74
C GLY A 38 -5.64 -9.37 10.75
N THR A 39 -5.91 -9.36 9.44
CA THR A 39 -5.06 -10.02 8.44
C THR A 39 -4.31 -8.98 7.61
N CYS A 40 -2.99 -9.13 7.51
CA CYS A 40 -2.19 -8.35 6.57
C CYS A 40 -2.42 -8.84 5.13
N TYR A 41 -2.65 -7.94 4.18
CA TYR A 41 -2.87 -8.26 2.77
C TYR A 41 -1.62 -8.82 2.05
N HIS A 42 -0.42 -8.57 2.56
CA HIS A 42 0.81 -8.99 1.90
C HIS A 42 1.32 -10.33 2.40
N CYS A 43 1.50 -10.46 3.72
CA CYS A 43 2.04 -11.69 4.31
C CYS A 43 0.97 -12.65 4.85
N GLU A 44 -0.31 -12.25 4.82
CA GLU A 44 -1.46 -13.06 5.25
C GLU A 44 -1.46 -13.50 6.72
N LYS A 45 -0.45 -13.07 7.50
CA LYS A 45 -0.35 -13.30 8.94
C LYS A 45 -1.39 -12.49 9.72
N LYS A 46 -1.67 -12.94 10.94
CA LYS A 46 -2.59 -12.31 11.89
C LYS A 46 -1.88 -11.25 12.76
N PHE A 47 -2.57 -10.13 12.96
CA PHE A 47 -2.11 -8.96 13.73
C PHE A 47 -3.28 -8.38 14.53
N LYS A 48 -2.99 -7.63 15.59
CA LYS A 48 -4.00 -6.79 16.23
C LYS A 48 -4.37 -5.64 15.30
N ALA A 49 -5.61 -5.16 15.40
CA ALA A 49 -6.10 -4.06 14.57
C ALA A 49 -5.20 -2.81 14.63
N GLY A 50 -4.67 -2.47 15.82
CA GLY A 50 -3.76 -1.33 16.01
C GLY A 50 -2.36 -1.49 15.40
N ASP A 51 -1.96 -2.71 15.05
CA ASP A 51 -0.66 -3.00 14.43
C ASP A 51 -0.71 -2.94 12.89
N LEU A 52 -1.92 -2.84 12.33
CA LEU A 52 -2.18 -2.73 10.91
C LEU A 52 -2.27 -1.26 10.48
N THR A 53 -1.73 -1.00 9.30
CA THR A 53 -1.72 0.29 8.63
C THR A 53 -2.55 0.21 7.35
N MET A 54 -2.99 1.37 6.85
CA MET A 54 -3.59 1.46 5.52
C MET A 54 -2.48 1.53 4.47
N ASP A 55 -2.48 0.58 3.55
CA ASP A 55 -1.67 0.61 2.34
C ASP A 55 -2.54 0.82 1.10
N HIS A 56 -1.94 1.45 0.08
CA HIS A 56 -2.53 1.64 -1.24
C HIS A 56 -1.83 0.71 -2.23
N LEU A 57 -2.58 -0.24 -2.82
CA LEU A 57 -2.05 -1.23 -3.77
C LEU A 57 -1.32 -0.54 -4.94
N ILE A 58 -1.93 0.51 -5.48
CA ILE A 58 -1.29 1.51 -6.33
C ILE A 58 -0.98 2.72 -5.43
N PRO A 59 0.29 3.08 -5.21
CA PRO A 59 0.65 4.21 -4.36
C PRO A 59 0.02 5.53 -4.85
N ILE A 60 -0.38 6.40 -3.92
CA ILE A 60 -0.89 7.75 -4.24
C ILE A 60 0.14 8.54 -5.08
N ALA A 61 1.44 8.37 -4.78
CA ALA A 61 2.52 9.00 -5.55
C ALA A 61 2.56 8.58 -7.03
N ARG A 62 1.92 7.45 -7.36
CA ARG A 62 1.81 6.86 -8.71
C ARG A 62 0.42 7.01 -9.32
N GLY A 63 -0.44 7.87 -8.74
CA GLY A 63 -1.79 8.12 -9.26
C GLY A 63 -2.86 7.20 -8.67
N GLY A 64 -2.52 6.37 -7.69
CA GLY A 64 -3.49 5.55 -6.98
C GLY A 64 -4.54 6.38 -6.25
N LYS A 65 -5.77 5.88 -6.20
CA LYS A 65 -6.92 6.50 -5.54
C LYS A 65 -7.15 5.92 -4.16
N SER A 66 -7.72 6.70 -3.26
CA SER A 66 -8.19 6.24 -1.95
C SER A 66 -9.63 5.78 -2.08
N ASP A 67 -9.81 4.49 -2.34
CA ASP A 67 -11.11 3.84 -2.42
C ASP A 67 -11.03 2.41 -1.86
N LYS A 68 -12.18 1.75 -1.74
CA LYS A 68 -12.27 0.40 -1.15
C LYS A 68 -11.56 -0.70 -1.95
N LYS A 69 -11.25 -0.45 -3.23
CA LYS A 69 -10.56 -1.41 -4.12
C LYS A 69 -9.05 -1.27 -4.02
N ASN A 70 -8.56 -0.06 -3.71
CA ASN A 70 -7.13 0.22 -3.64
C ASN A 70 -6.57 0.24 -2.20
N CYS A 71 -7.40 0.42 -1.18
CA CYS A 71 -6.97 0.46 0.22
C CYS A 71 -7.05 -0.92 0.89
N VAL A 72 -5.95 -1.40 1.47
CA VAL A 72 -5.87 -2.70 2.16
C VAL A 72 -5.14 -2.60 3.51
N PRO A 73 -5.46 -3.47 4.50
CA PRO A 73 -4.70 -3.56 5.74
C PRO A 73 -3.33 -4.18 5.50
N SER A 74 -2.27 -3.55 6.00
CA SER A 74 -0.89 -4.04 5.87
C SER A 74 -0.13 -3.86 7.19
N CYS A 75 0.63 -4.87 7.61
CA CYS A 75 1.52 -4.71 8.76
C CYS A 75 2.65 -3.72 8.43
N LYS A 76 3.24 -3.10 9.46
CA LYS A 76 4.30 -2.09 9.27
C LYS A 76 5.47 -2.60 8.44
N GLU A 77 5.92 -3.83 8.70
CA GLU A 77 7.04 -4.44 7.97
C GLU A 77 6.76 -4.58 6.47
N CYS A 78 5.61 -5.16 6.09
CA CYS A 78 5.24 -5.30 4.68
C CYS A 78 5.04 -3.95 3.99
N ASN A 79 4.38 -3.01 4.67
CA ASN A 79 4.13 -1.68 4.12
C ASN A 79 5.45 -0.92 3.87
N THR A 80 6.39 -0.99 4.81
CA THR A 80 7.73 -0.42 4.64
C THR A 80 8.52 -1.11 3.53
N LYS A 81 8.50 -2.45 3.45
CA LYS A 81 9.17 -3.22 2.38
C LYS A 81 8.64 -2.85 1.00
N LYS A 82 7.33 -2.61 0.87
CA LYS A 82 6.69 -2.19 -0.37
C LYS A 82 7.14 -0.80 -0.81
N GLY A 83 7.13 0.18 0.09
CA GLY A 83 7.42 1.58 -0.25
C GLY A 83 6.54 2.08 -1.40
N TYR A 84 7.17 2.53 -2.49
CA TYR A 84 6.48 2.99 -3.70
C TYR A 84 6.24 1.90 -4.75
N LYS A 85 6.55 0.64 -4.46
CA LYS A 85 6.35 -0.47 -5.39
C LYS A 85 4.88 -0.89 -5.43
N THR A 86 4.47 -1.41 -6.57
CA THR A 86 3.25 -2.19 -6.76
C THR A 86 3.51 -3.64 -6.37
N ARG A 87 2.45 -4.43 -6.22
CA ARG A 87 2.59 -5.86 -5.91
C ARG A 87 3.32 -6.64 -7.03
N ALA A 88 3.18 -6.20 -8.28
CA ALA A 88 3.90 -6.77 -9.41
C ALA A 88 5.42 -6.55 -9.29
N GLU A 89 5.86 -5.33 -8.96
CA GLU A 89 7.29 -5.05 -8.73
C GLU A 89 7.84 -5.82 -7.52
N MET A 90 7.07 -5.94 -6.43
CA MET A 90 7.49 -6.77 -5.29
C MET A 90 7.67 -8.25 -5.68
N ALA A 91 6.78 -8.78 -6.51
CA ALA A 91 6.87 -10.18 -6.98
C ALA A 91 8.08 -10.38 -7.91
N MET A 92 8.38 -9.42 -8.78
CA MET A 92 9.59 -9.46 -9.62
C MET A 92 10.87 -9.45 -8.77
N ASP A 93 10.95 -8.62 -7.74
CA ASP A 93 12.09 -8.61 -6.81
C ASP A 93 12.27 -9.97 -6.12
N GLU A 94 11.18 -10.65 -5.77
CA GLU A 94 11.22 -11.95 -5.11
C GLU A 94 11.64 -13.08 -6.05
N LEU A 95 11.29 -13.01 -7.34
CA LEU A 95 11.77 -13.94 -8.37
C LEU A 95 13.28 -13.77 -8.61
N ASN A 96 13.74 -12.53 -8.81
CA ASN A 96 15.16 -12.25 -9.06
C ASN A 96 16.07 -12.72 -7.91
N LYS A 97 15.59 -12.65 -6.66
CA LYS A 97 16.30 -13.18 -5.48
C LYS A 97 16.45 -14.70 -5.51
N LYS A 98 15.44 -15.42 -6.00
CA LYS A 98 15.47 -16.88 -6.12
C LYS A 98 16.40 -17.35 -7.23
N GLU A 99 16.58 -16.57 -8.28
CA GLU A 99 17.53 -16.88 -9.37
C GLU A 99 18.99 -16.60 -8.98
N SER A 100 19.21 -15.78 -7.95
CA SER A 100 20.53 -15.40 -7.45
C SER A 100 21.01 -16.27 -6.27
N THR A 101 20.23 -17.28 -5.86
CA THR A 101 20.51 -18.20 -4.75
C THR A 101 20.59 -19.62 -5.29
#